data_AF-A0A173S9X7-F1
#
_entry.id   AF-A0A173S9X7-F1
#
_cell.length_a   1.000
_cell.length_b   1.000
_cell.length_c   1.000
_cell.angle_alpha   90.00
_cell.angle_beta   90.00
_cell.angle_gamma   90.00
#
_symmetry.space_group_name_H-M   'P 1'
#
loop_
_entity.id
_entity.type
_entity.pdbx_description
1 polymer ?
#
loop_
_entity_poly.entity_id
_entity_poly.type
_entity_poly.pdbx_seq_one_letter_code
_entity_poly.pdbx_strand_id
1 'polypeptide(L)'
;MKYKVGDKVRVKENLPLYMKAHCVSTFSPETLKYNGMIVTVSEVKKDQYKIEEDKGFYDWYEDMFEPAEEISAEEALKTYTEFCSEHSCNDCPIQKLDTTYYCPDIRKEYPEDVVKVLKQWKADHEKKPIETKWVWYVKIIEVDTHLLKHEELLELDFSIPMDRKKEEILKKYCAEHDGKYYVTDERRCVVKE
;
A
#
# COMPACT_ATOMS: atom_id res chain seq x y z
N MET A 1 19.12 -18.28 3.25
CA MET A 1 17.78 -18.83 3.47
C MET A 1 16.98 -17.83 4.26
N LYS A 2 16.00 -17.23 3.61
CA LYS A 2 15.07 -16.23 4.15
C LYS A 2 14.10 -16.80 5.18
N TYR A 3 13.64 -18.03 4.99
CA TYR A 3 12.65 -18.69 5.87
C TYR A 3 13.31 -19.71 6.80
N LYS A 4 12.65 -20.02 7.92
CA LYS A 4 13.09 -20.97 8.96
C LYS A 4 12.10 -22.13 9.07
N VAL A 5 12.53 -23.23 9.69
CA VAL A 5 11.64 -24.36 10.01
C VAL A 5 10.49 -23.87 10.90
N GLY A 6 9.27 -24.21 10.52
CA GLY A 6 8.03 -23.76 11.14
C GLY A 6 7.42 -22.49 10.53
N ASP A 7 8.13 -21.78 9.65
CA ASP A 7 7.56 -20.62 8.96
C ASP A 7 6.45 -21.08 8.00
N LYS A 8 5.35 -20.34 7.98
CA LYS A 8 4.31 -20.44 6.95
C LYS A 8 4.64 -19.52 5.79
N VAL A 9 4.64 -20.07 4.58
CA VAL A 9 4.94 -19.36 3.34
C VAL A 9 3.91 -19.69 2.28
N ARG A 10 3.65 -18.79 1.35
CA ARG A 10 2.75 -19.06 0.22
C ARG A 10 3.55 -19.49 -0.99
N VAL A 11 3.14 -20.56 -1.64
CA VAL A 11 3.67 -20.96 -2.96
C VAL A 11 3.10 -20.01 -4.02
N LYS A 12 3.96 -19.40 -4.83
CA LYS A 12 3.52 -18.47 -5.88
C LYS A 12 2.64 -19.16 -6.92
N GLU A 13 1.56 -18.50 -7.33
CA GLU A 13 0.59 -19.07 -8.29
C GLU A 13 1.16 -19.25 -9.71
N ASN A 14 2.09 -18.39 -10.13
CA ASN A 14 2.63 -18.32 -11.49
C ASN A 14 4.15 -18.59 -11.52
N LEU A 15 4.57 -19.80 -11.16
CA LEU A 15 5.97 -20.20 -11.23
C LEU A 15 6.49 -20.23 -12.69
N PRO A 16 7.57 -19.48 -13.02
CA PRO A 16 8.01 -19.35 -14.40
C PRO A 16 8.63 -20.63 -14.98
N LEU A 17 8.48 -20.83 -16.29
CA LEU A 17 8.97 -22.00 -17.03
C LEU A 17 10.49 -22.24 -16.89
N TYR A 18 11.30 -21.20 -16.67
CA TYR A 18 12.74 -21.36 -16.48
C TYR A 18 13.10 -22.00 -15.12
N MET A 19 12.28 -21.83 -14.09
CA MET A 19 12.41 -22.60 -12.83
C MET A 19 12.06 -24.07 -13.03
N LYS A 20 11.18 -24.38 -14.00
CA LYS A 20 10.90 -25.75 -14.45
C LYS A 20 12.08 -26.36 -15.22
N ALA A 21 12.95 -25.54 -15.82
CA ALA A 21 14.08 -25.97 -16.65
C ALA A 21 15.43 -26.04 -15.91
N HIS A 22 15.62 -25.28 -14.83
CA HIS A 22 16.81 -25.35 -13.97
C HIS A 22 16.82 -26.54 -13.00
N CYS A 23 15.74 -27.31 -12.95
CA CYS A 23 15.55 -28.39 -11.97
C CYS A 23 15.06 -29.67 -12.64
N VAL A 24 16.00 -30.44 -13.17
CA VAL A 24 15.71 -31.74 -13.83
C VAL A 24 15.16 -32.79 -12.85
N SER A 25 15.10 -32.52 -11.53
CA SER A 25 14.65 -33.49 -10.53
C SER A 25 13.43 -33.12 -9.67
N THR A 26 12.89 -31.89 -9.71
CA THR A 26 11.86 -31.47 -8.71
C THR A 26 10.62 -30.75 -9.24
N PHE A 27 10.56 -30.37 -10.52
CA PHE A 27 9.31 -29.83 -11.07
C PHE A 27 8.43 -30.95 -11.64
N SER A 28 7.60 -31.56 -10.80
CA SER A 28 6.52 -32.46 -11.24
C SER A 28 5.26 -31.64 -11.54
N PRO A 29 4.45 -31.97 -12.57
CA PRO A 29 3.09 -31.41 -12.71
C PRO A 29 2.25 -31.53 -11.43
N GLU A 30 2.56 -32.49 -10.56
CA GLU A 30 1.92 -32.67 -9.26
C GLU A 30 2.22 -31.55 -8.26
N THR A 31 3.32 -30.79 -8.43
CA THR A 31 3.63 -29.65 -7.55
C THR A 31 2.71 -28.45 -7.82
N LEU A 32 2.08 -28.39 -9.00
CA LEU A 32 1.13 -27.33 -9.36
C LEU A 32 -0.09 -27.30 -8.44
N LYS A 33 -0.45 -28.41 -7.79
CA LYS A 33 -1.56 -28.44 -6.84
C LYS A 33 -1.31 -27.58 -5.60
N TYR A 34 -0.05 -27.24 -5.32
CA TYR A 34 0.33 -26.38 -4.20
C TYR A 34 0.37 -24.90 -4.57
N ASN A 35 0.20 -24.53 -5.84
CA ASN A 35 0.18 -23.13 -6.25
C ASN A 35 -0.88 -22.34 -5.47
N GLY A 36 -0.48 -21.21 -4.88
CA GLY A 36 -1.34 -20.37 -4.05
C GLY A 36 -1.60 -20.91 -2.63
N MET A 37 -1.17 -22.14 -2.32
CA MET A 37 -1.31 -22.70 -0.97
C MET A 37 -0.33 -22.06 0.00
N ILE A 38 -0.78 -21.87 1.24
CA ILE A 38 0.09 -21.61 2.38
C ILE A 38 0.61 -22.97 2.86
N VAL A 39 1.93 -23.09 2.92
CA VAL A 39 2.66 -24.31 3.26
C VAL A 39 3.64 -24.03 4.40
N THR A 40 3.97 -25.06 5.16
CA THR A 40 4.82 -24.95 6.35
C THR A 40 6.21 -25.49 6.04
N VAL A 41 7.25 -24.69 6.28
CA VAL A 41 8.64 -25.11 6.07
C VAL A 41 9.01 -26.19 7.08
N SER A 42 9.27 -27.41 6.61
CA SER A 42 9.63 -28.56 7.44
C SER A 42 11.15 -28.73 7.60
N GLU A 43 11.93 -28.31 6.61
CA GLU A 43 13.40 -28.39 6.62
C GLU A 43 14.02 -27.26 5.80
N VAL A 44 15.15 -26.73 6.26
CA VAL A 44 15.95 -25.74 5.55
C VAL A 44 17.28 -26.37 5.15
N LYS A 45 17.51 -26.54 3.84
CA LYS A 45 18.78 -27.00 3.26
C LYS A 45 19.64 -25.79 2.85
N LYS A 46 20.78 -26.05 2.20
CA LYS A 46 21.75 -25.01 1.80
C LYS A 46 21.15 -23.95 0.86
N ASP A 47 20.34 -24.38 -0.09
CA ASP A 47 19.74 -23.56 -1.15
C ASP A 47 18.25 -23.91 -1.42
N GLN A 48 17.68 -24.82 -0.63
CA GLN A 48 16.34 -25.37 -0.83
C GLN A 48 15.58 -25.51 0.49
N TYR A 49 14.26 -25.63 0.40
CA TYR A 49 13.35 -25.90 1.51
C TYR A 49 12.58 -27.19 1.26
N LYS A 50 12.18 -27.85 2.35
CA LYS A 50 11.13 -28.87 2.37
C LYS A 50 9.87 -28.30 3.01
N ILE A 51 8.71 -28.81 2.60
CA ILE A 51 7.43 -28.42 3.17
C ILE A 51 6.76 -29.62 3.85
N GLU A 52 5.87 -29.39 4.80
CA GLU A 52 5.14 -30.47 5.49
C GLU A 52 4.07 -31.10 4.58
N GLU A 53 3.44 -30.29 3.73
CA GLU A 53 2.27 -30.63 2.93
C GLU A 53 2.59 -31.63 1.82
N ASP A 54 3.85 -31.69 1.37
CA ASP A 54 4.35 -32.70 0.44
C ASP A 54 5.13 -33.82 1.14
N LYS A 55 5.14 -33.85 2.48
CA LYS A 55 5.94 -34.78 3.31
C LYS A 55 7.45 -34.69 3.06
N GLY A 56 7.94 -33.49 2.71
CA GLY A 56 9.34 -33.24 2.35
C GLY A 56 9.77 -33.90 1.05
N PHE A 57 8.82 -34.23 0.16
CA PHE A 57 9.13 -34.97 -1.07
C PHE A 57 9.85 -34.09 -2.09
N TYR A 58 9.34 -32.90 -2.40
CA TYR A 58 9.95 -32.01 -3.39
C TYR A 58 10.95 -31.05 -2.72
N ASP A 59 11.93 -30.56 -3.48
CA ASP A 59 12.79 -29.46 -3.02
C ASP A 59 12.28 -28.14 -3.61
N TRP A 60 12.07 -27.16 -2.74
CA TRP A 60 11.52 -25.86 -3.07
C TRP A 60 12.56 -24.75 -2.95
N TYR A 61 12.54 -23.79 -3.87
CA TYR A 61 13.47 -22.65 -3.84
C TYR A 61 12.83 -21.41 -3.21
N GLU A 62 13.68 -20.52 -2.69
CA GLU A 62 13.24 -19.30 -2.01
C GLU A 62 12.33 -18.43 -2.88
N ASP A 63 12.63 -18.39 -4.18
CA ASP A 63 11.92 -17.60 -5.19
C ASP A 63 10.58 -18.21 -5.61
N MET A 64 10.30 -19.47 -5.23
CA MET A 64 9.00 -20.12 -5.39
C MET A 64 8.00 -19.72 -4.29
N PHE A 65 8.50 -19.08 -3.23
CA PHE A 65 7.70 -18.65 -2.09
C PHE A 65 7.55 -17.14 -2.02
N GLU A 66 6.44 -16.71 -1.45
CA GLU A 66 6.22 -15.37 -0.95
C GLU A 66 5.81 -15.44 0.53
N PRO A 67 6.08 -14.39 1.33
CA PRO A 67 5.65 -14.36 2.72
C PRO A 67 4.15 -14.64 2.80
N ALA A 68 3.74 -15.59 3.64
CA ALA A 68 2.35 -15.67 4.03
C ALA A 68 2.11 -14.47 4.95
N GLU A 69 1.63 -13.35 4.41
CA GLU A 69 1.20 -12.24 5.24
C GLU A 69 0.07 -12.74 6.14
N GLU A 70 0.37 -13.01 7.41
CA GLU A 70 -0.65 -13.31 8.41
C GLU A 70 -1.17 -12.00 8.96
N ILE A 71 -2.46 -11.74 8.73
CA ILE A 71 -3.14 -10.64 9.41
C ILE A 71 -3.18 -11.01 10.89
N SER A 72 -2.75 -10.10 11.77
CA SER A 72 -2.83 -10.37 13.21
C SER A 72 -4.29 -10.51 13.65
N ALA A 73 -4.57 -11.22 14.75
CA ALA A 73 -5.95 -11.37 15.24
C ALA A 73 -6.60 -10.01 15.56
N GLU A 74 -5.82 -9.05 16.09
CA GLU A 74 -6.28 -7.68 16.35
C GLU A 74 -6.62 -6.94 15.05
N GLU A 75 -5.75 -7.05 14.05
CA GLU A 75 -5.95 -6.41 12.75
C GLU A 75 -7.13 -7.03 11.99
N ALA A 76 -7.30 -8.36 12.04
CA ALA A 76 -8.44 -9.05 11.45
C ALA A 76 -9.76 -8.62 12.08
N LEU A 77 -9.79 -8.47 13.40
CA LEU A 77 -10.98 -8.00 14.13
C LEU A 77 -11.33 -6.56 13.78
N LYS A 78 -10.33 -5.68 13.69
CA LYS A 78 -10.51 -4.29 13.30
C LYS A 78 -11.03 -4.19 11.86
N THR A 79 -10.36 -4.85 10.91
CA THR A 79 -10.78 -4.89 9.50
C THR A 79 -12.17 -5.49 9.36
N TYR A 80 -12.52 -6.53 10.13
CA TYR A 80 -13.87 -7.09 10.13
C TYR A 80 -14.93 -6.07 10.57
N THR A 81 -14.65 -5.29 11.60
CA THR A 81 -15.58 -4.28 12.13
C THR A 81 -15.79 -3.15 11.12
N GLU A 82 -14.72 -2.65 10.50
CA GLU A 82 -14.78 -1.65 9.43
C GLU A 82 -15.57 -2.19 8.22
N PHE A 83 -15.22 -3.40 7.76
CA PHE A 83 -15.90 -4.09 6.68
C PHE A 83 -17.42 -4.20 6.92
N CYS A 84 -17.83 -4.64 8.11
CA CYS A 84 -19.24 -4.78 8.47
C CYS A 84 -19.96 -3.44 8.62
N SER A 85 -19.25 -2.36 8.93
CA SER A 85 -19.86 -1.02 8.99
C SER A 85 -20.20 -0.46 7.61
N GLU A 86 -19.50 -0.90 6.57
CA GLU A 86 -19.69 -0.44 5.18
C GLU A 86 -20.57 -1.38 4.34
N HIS A 87 -20.86 -2.59 4.81
CA HIS A 87 -21.66 -3.58 4.08
C HIS A 87 -22.99 -3.90 4.76
N SER A 88 -24.05 -3.95 3.96
CA SER A 88 -25.31 -4.59 4.38
C SER A 88 -25.15 -6.11 4.44
N CYS A 89 -25.72 -6.76 5.46
CA CYS A 89 -25.67 -8.22 5.60
C CYS A 89 -26.31 -8.96 4.41
N ASN A 90 -27.27 -8.34 3.71
CA ASN A 90 -27.98 -8.96 2.59
C ASN A 90 -27.12 -9.09 1.31
N ASP A 91 -26.07 -8.28 1.16
CA ASP A 91 -25.16 -8.32 0.01
C ASP A 91 -23.70 -8.49 0.44
N CYS A 92 -23.49 -8.99 1.66
CA CYS A 92 -22.17 -9.12 2.25
C CYS A 92 -21.34 -10.21 1.54
N PRO A 93 -20.12 -9.91 1.09
CA PRO A 93 -19.21 -10.92 0.51
C PRO A 93 -18.97 -12.14 1.39
N ILE A 94 -18.93 -11.99 2.72
CA ILE A 94 -18.81 -13.12 3.66
C ILE A 94 -20.05 -14.02 3.59
N GLN A 95 -21.24 -13.44 3.46
CA GLN A 95 -22.50 -14.18 3.37
C GLN A 95 -22.65 -14.94 2.05
N LYS A 96 -21.84 -14.61 1.04
CA LYS A 96 -21.77 -15.33 -0.24
C LYS A 96 -20.86 -16.57 -0.19
N LEU A 97 -20.06 -16.74 0.86
CA LEU A 97 -19.24 -17.94 1.05
C LEU A 97 -20.11 -19.18 1.26
N ASP A 98 -21.18 -19.04 2.04
CA ASP A 98 -22.23 -20.03 2.17
C ASP A 98 -23.56 -19.34 2.48
N THR A 99 -24.57 -19.54 1.63
CA THR A 99 -25.90 -18.95 1.79
C THR A 99 -26.77 -19.72 2.79
N THR A 100 -26.32 -20.89 3.25
CA THR A 100 -27.01 -21.76 4.20
C THR A 100 -26.80 -21.32 5.65
N TYR A 101 -25.61 -20.77 5.94
CA TYR A 101 -25.18 -20.40 7.28
C TYR A 101 -25.32 -18.91 7.54
N TYR A 102 -25.55 -18.53 8.80
CA TYR A 102 -25.44 -17.13 9.20
C TYR A 102 -23.96 -16.76 9.41
N CYS A 103 -23.64 -15.48 9.27
CA CYS A 103 -22.27 -14.96 9.37
C CYS A 103 -21.43 -15.49 10.56
N PRO A 104 -21.94 -15.64 11.79
CA PRO A 104 -21.17 -16.27 12.88
C PRO A 104 -20.74 -17.71 12.59
N ASP A 105 -21.61 -18.51 11.99
CA ASP A 105 -21.33 -19.90 11.65
C ASP A 105 -20.34 -19.98 10.49
N ILE A 106 -20.50 -19.11 9.47
CA ILE A 106 -19.51 -19.00 8.37
C ILE A 106 -18.12 -18.67 8.90
N ARG A 107 -18.00 -17.75 9.86
CA ARG A 107 -16.70 -17.39 10.46
C ARG A 107 -16.06 -18.54 11.24
N LYS A 108 -16.89 -19.42 11.81
CA LYS A 108 -16.43 -20.58 12.57
C LYS A 108 -15.98 -21.71 11.65
N GLU A 109 -16.75 -21.99 10.60
CA GLU A 109 -16.49 -23.09 9.67
C GLU A 109 -15.45 -22.71 8.58
N TYR A 110 -15.41 -21.44 8.17
CA TYR A 110 -14.55 -20.92 7.10
C TYR A 110 -13.68 -19.72 7.53
N PRO A 111 -12.94 -19.79 8.65
CA PRO A 111 -12.17 -18.66 9.15
C PRO A 111 -11.11 -18.16 8.17
N GLU A 112 -10.47 -19.07 7.42
CA GLU A 112 -9.44 -18.70 6.43
C GLU A 112 -10.01 -17.96 5.22
N ASP A 113 -11.17 -18.39 4.72
CA ASP A 113 -11.82 -17.72 3.59
C ASP A 113 -12.41 -16.37 3.98
N VAL A 114 -12.92 -16.25 5.21
CA VAL A 114 -13.28 -14.95 5.77
C VAL A 114 -12.08 -14.01 5.83
N VAL A 115 -10.93 -14.50 6.30
CA VAL A 115 -9.68 -13.71 6.31
C VAL A 115 -9.27 -13.30 4.89
N LYS A 116 -9.42 -14.16 3.87
CA LYS A 116 -9.16 -13.79 2.46
C LYS A 116 -10.07 -12.66 1.99
N VAL A 117 -11.37 -12.72 2.29
CA VAL A 117 -12.33 -11.66 1.97
C VAL A 117 -11.94 -10.33 2.62
N LEU A 118 -11.56 -10.37 3.91
CA LEU A 118 -11.13 -9.17 4.64
C LEU A 118 -9.83 -8.58 4.11
N LYS A 119 -8.86 -9.42 3.73
CA LYS A 119 -7.60 -8.98 3.10
C LYS A 119 -7.86 -8.31 1.76
N GLN A 120 -8.70 -8.91 0.93
CA GLN A 120 -9.06 -8.36 -0.37
C GLN A 120 -9.74 -7.00 -0.20
N TRP A 121 -10.75 -6.92 0.69
CA TRP A 121 -11.41 -5.66 0.99
C TRP A 121 -10.42 -4.60 1.48
N LYS A 122 -9.53 -4.96 2.41
CA LYS A 122 -8.51 -4.04 2.94
C LYS A 122 -7.58 -3.55 1.83
N ALA A 123 -7.12 -4.41 0.92
CA ALA A 123 -6.28 -4.01 -0.21
C ALA A 123 -7.03 -3.04 -1.14
N ASP A 124 -8.33 -3.27 -1.36
CA ASP A 124 -9.17 -2.40 -2.19
C ASP A 124 -9.49 -1.06 -1.51
N HIS A 125 -9.45 -1.02 -0.17
CA HIS A 125 -9.80 0.15 0.67
C HIS A 125 -8.58 0.79 1.34
N GLU A 126 -7.37 0.32 1.03
CA GLU A 126 -6.14 0.91 1.51
C GLU A 126 -6.03 2.30 0.88
N LYS A 127 -6.35 3.33 1.67
CA LYS A 127 -6.21 4.71 1.25
C LYS A 127 -4.75 4.92 0.88
N LYS A 128 -4.49 5.21 -0.40
CA LYS A 128 -3.17 5.64 -0.86
C LYS A 128 -2.68 6.73 0.11
N PRO A 129 -1.42 6.65 0.56
CA PRO A 129 -0.88 7.67 1.46
C PRO A 129 -1.11 9.04 0.82
N ILE A 130 -1.62 9.99 1.61
CA ILE A 130 -1.76 11.37 1.14
C ILE A 130 -0.36 11.89 0.90
N GLU A 131 0.04 11.94 -0.37
CA GLU A 131 1.33 12.51 -0.73
C GLU A 131 1.26 14.03 -0.59
N THR A 132 2.24 14.60 0.12
CA THR A 132 2.33 16.05 0.30
C THR A 132 3.62 16.60 -0.31
N LYS A 133 3.60 17.86 -0.72
CA LYS A 133 4.79 18.61 -1.14
C LYS A 133 4.82 19.99 -0.50
N TRP A 134 6.02 20.51 -0.28
CA TRP A 134 6.20 21.89 0.14
C TRP A 134 6.28 22.81 -1.08
N VAL A 135 5.52 23.89 -1.04
CA VAL A 135 5.49 24.94 -2.06
C VAL A 135 5.66 26.31 -1.41
N TRP A 136 6.16 27.27 -2.17
CA TRP A 136 6.29 28.66 -1.73
C TRP A 136 5.35 29.54 -2.52
N TYR A 137 4.69 30.46 -1.83
CA TYR A 137 3.90 31.51 -2.43
C TYR A 137 4.49 32.86 -2.07
N VAL A 138 4.42 33.80 -3.02
CA VAL A 138 4.65 35.21 -2.76
C VAL A 138 3.30 35.91 -2.70
N LYS A 139 3.12 36.76 -1.70
CA LYS A 139 1.89 37.52 -1.45
C LYS A 139 2.21 39.00 -1.44
N ILE A 140 1.41 39.79 -2.15
CA ILE A 140 1.45 41.25 -2.12
C ILE A 140 0.25 41.74 -1.34
N ILE A 141 0.53 42.54 -0.32
CA ILE A 141 -0.46 43.04 0.64
C ILE A 141 -0.48 44.56 0.57
N GLU A 142 -1.68 45.13 0.51
CA GLU A 142 -1.89 46.58 0.59
C GLU A 142 -1.62 47.07 2.02
N VAL A 143 -0.83 48.14 2.15
CA VAL A 143 -0.38 48.65 3.46
C VAL A 143 -1.54 49.13 4.32
N ASP A 144 -2.51 49.85 3.75
CA ASP A 144 -3.52 50.54 4.54
C ASP A 144 -4.62 49.59 5.06
N THR A 145 -4.96 48.57 4.27
CA THR A 145 -6.06 47.64 4.58
C THR A 145 -5.57 46.26 5.04
N HIS A 146 -4.29 45.96 4.81
CA HIS A 146 -3.71 44.62 4.97
C HIS A 146 -4.42 43.54 4.16
N LEU A 147 -5.12 43.92 3.08
CA LEU A 147 -5.76 42.97 2.18
C LEU A 147 -4.75 42.37 1.19
N LEU A 148 -4.86 41.07 0.98
CA LEU A 148 -4.14 40.36 -0.09
C LEU A 148 -4.62 40.87 -1.45
N LYS A 149 -3.69 41.36 -2.27
CA LYS A 149 -3.98 41.87 -3.60
C LYS A 149 -3.48 40.96 -4.71
N HIS A 150 -2.40 40.23 -4.44
CA HIS A 150 -1.81 39.28 -5.38
C HIS A 150 -1.21 38.11 -4.64
N GLU A 151 -1.35 36.91 -5.19
CA GLU A 151 -0.71 35.70 -4.73
C GLU A 151 -0.27 34.88 -5.94
N GLU A 152 0.98 34.43 -5.95
CA GLU A 152 1.49 33.54 -6.99
C GLU A 152 2.42 32.47 -6.42
N LEU A 153 2.40 31.30 -7.07
CA LEU A 153 3.31 30.20 -6.77
C LEU A 153 4.72 30.58 -7.20
N LEU A 154 5.69 30.42 -6.30
CA LEU A 154 7.08 30.75 -6.54
C LEU A 154 7.87 29.51 -6.97
N GLU A 155 8.42 29.55 -8.17
CA GLU A 155 9.41 28.58 -8.59
C GLU A 155 10.76 28.83 -7.88
N LEU A 156 11.17 27.85 -7.09
CA LEU A 156 12.40 27.91 -6.31
C LEU A 156 13.63 27.61 -7.15
N ASP A 157 14.18 28.63 -7.79
CA ASP A 157 15.62 28.70 -8.05
C ASP A 157 16.36 29.21 -6.80
N PHE A 158 17.11 28.33 -6.14
CA PHE A 158 17.90 28.65 -4.93
C PHE A 158 19.17 29.46 -5.22
N SER A 159 19.54 29.66 -6.49
CA SER A 159 20.66 30.52 -6.87
C SER A 159 20.36 32.00 -6.71
N ILE A 160 19.07 32.36 -6.67
CA ILE A 160 18.61 33.75 -6.50
C ILE A 160 18.08 33.94 -5.07
N PRO A 161 18.61 34.91 -4.30
CA PRO A 161 18.10 35.22 -2.97
C PRO A 161 16.60 35.55 -3.00
N MET A 162 15.86 35.02 -2.03
CA MET A 162 14.40 35.19 -1.94
C MET A 162 13.98 36.67 -1.89
N ASP A 163 14.75 37.51 -1.22
CA ASP A 163 14.47 38.95 -1.12
C ASP A 163 14.53 39.63 -2.49
N ARG A 164 15.45 39.20 -3.37
CA ARG A 164 15.53 39.71 -4.73
C ARG A 164 14.32 39.31 -5.56
N LYS A 165 13.85 38.06 -5.45
CA LYS A 165 12.62 37.63 -6.13
C LYS A 165 11.41 38.41 -5.66
N LYS A 166 11.26 38.57 -4.35
CA LYS A 166 10.18 39.36 -3.74
C LYS A 166 10.21 40.81 -4.24
N GLU A 167 11.39 41.42 -4.31
CA GLU A 167 11.56 42.77 -4.83
C GLU A 167 11.17 42.88 -6.31
N GLU A 168 11.60 41.95 -7.16
CA GLU A 168 11.27 41.90 -8.58
C GLU A 168 9.76 41.74 -8.82
N ILE A 169 9.11 40.84 -8.08
CA ILE A 169 7.66 40.62 -8.14
C ILE A 169 6.89 41.86 -7.67
N LEU A 170 7.30 42.46 -6.54
CA LEU A 170 6.67 43.67 -6.03
C LEU A 170 6.81 44.85 -7.02
N LYS A 171 8.01 45.04 -7.60
CA LYS A 171 8.25 46.09 -8.60
C LYS A 171 7.37 45.92 -9.83
N LYS A 172 7.23 44.68 -10.32
CA LYS A 172 6.36 44.38 -11.46
C LYS A 172 4.90 44.71 -11.16
N TYR A 173 4.41 44.30 -9.99
CA TYR A 173 3.04 44.61 -9.57
C TYR A 173 2.81 46.12 -9.43
N CYS A 174 3.71 46.84 -8.76
CA CYS A 174 3.62 48.29 -8.59
C CYS A 174 3.77 49.09 -9.90
N ALA A 175 4.28 48.48 -10.97
CA ALA A 175 4.32 49.12 -12.29
C ALA A 175 2.93 49.19 -12.96
N GLU A 176 2.00 48.31 -12.54
CA GLU A 176 0.65 48.19 -13.11
C GLU A 176 -0.44 48.69 -12.13
N HIS A 177 -0.09 48.89 -10.86
CA HIS A 177 -1.02 49.21 -9.79
C HIS A 177 -0.52 50.38 -8.93
N ASP A 178 -1.35 51.43 -8.82
CA ASP A 178 -1.14 52.53 -7.88
C ASP A 178 -1.43 52.08 -6.44
N GLY A 179 -0.62 52.51 -5.49
CA GLY A 179 -0.83 52.26 -4.06
C GLY A 179 0.45 52.01 -3.28
N LYS A 180 0.29 51.69 -1.99
CA LYS A 180 1.38 51.28 -1.12
C LYS A 180 1.22 49.82 -0.78
N TYR A 181 2.23 49.03 -1.10
CA TYR A 181 2.22 47.59 -0.96
C TYR A 181 3.48 47.11 -0.25
N TYR A 182 3.37 45.97 0.43
CA TYR A 182 4.51 45.21 0.89
C TYR A 182 4.36 43.75 0.47
N VAL A 183 5.48 43.05 0.42
CA VAL A 183 5.55 41.66 -0.05
C VAL A 183 5.96 40.75 1.09
N THR A 184 5.32 39.58 1.17
CA THR A 184 5.68 38.50 2.08
C THR A 184 5.72 37.18 1.32
N ASP A 185 6.40 36.20 1.89
CA ASP A 185 6.43 34.83 1.41
C ASP A 185 5.72 33.90 2.42
N GLU A 186 5.17 32.79 1.92
CA GLU A 186 4.55 31.76 2.73
C GLU A 186 4.91 30.37 2.20
N ARG A 187 5.38 29.50 3.09
CA ARG A 187 5.69 28.11 2.78
C ARG A 187 4.51 27.22 3.18
N ARG A 188 3.88 26.55 2.21
CA ARG A 188 2.71 25.69 2.41
C ARG A 188 3.06 24.22 2.19
N CYS A 189 2.52 23.34 3.03
CA CYS A 189 2.47 21.90 2.76
C CYS A 189 1.14 21.60 2.08
N VAL A 190 1.16 21.15 0.84
CA VAL A 190 -0.04 20.90 0.02
C VAL A 190 -0.10 19.42 -0.37
N VAL A 191 -1.32 18.90 -0.52
CA VAL A 191 -1.56 17.57 -1.09
C VAL A 191 -1.15 17.58 -2.57
N LYS A 192 -0.47 16.54 -3.04
CA LYS A 192 -0.23 16.36 -4.47
C LYS A 192 -1.55 15.98 -5.13
N GLU A 193 -1.92 16.73 -6.17
CA GLU A 193 -3.03 16.39 -7.06
C GLU A 193 -2.78 15.08 -7.83
#